data_AF-A0A6S7I5H0-F1
#
_entry.id   AF-A0A6S7I5H0-F1
#
_cell.length_a   1.000
_cell.length_b   1.000
_cell.length_c   1.000
_cell.angle_alpha   90.00
_cell.angle_beta   90.00
_cell.angle_gamma   90.00
#
_symmetry.space_group_name_H-M   'P 1'
#
loop_
_entity.id
_entity.type
_entity.pdbx_description
1 polymer ?
#
loop_
_entity_poly.entity_id
_entity_poly.type
_entity_poly.pdbx_seq_one_letter_code
_entity_poly.pdbx_strand_id
1 'polypeptide(L)'
;MKDKHALEQWEHFVQEANRPNILKEPWRATSTSRLCSDHFQVTDYITPPSVNGSCRLKKYVIPSKSHDTATMLFTIPNKTRCRLDLSNKRPIPTTDLENLSPPEKIAKTASTEEKRDELQTKLRQKIRNLQQQLRRSKQKVKTMNEAIKVLEERSLITSKEAESLQSTFENKHLQFLYNFKNLKASPSGRRYSDEIKEFAVTLYFYSPKAYKYVRSIIPLPNQSLIRNGQLRLNVTQAS
;
A
#
# COMPACT_ATOMS: atom_id res chain seq x y z
N MET A 1 21.24 17.09 8.06
CA MET A 1 22.56 17.37 7.45
C MET A 1 23.43 18.06 8.49
N LYS A 2 24.76 18.03 8.34
CA LYS A 2 25.65 18.84 9.19
C LYS A 2 26.05 20.17 8.54
N ASP A 3 25.77 20.33 7.25
CA ASP A 3 26.04 21.56 6.50
C ASP A 3 24.79 22.45 6.48
N LYS A 4 24.94 23.69 6.93
CA LYS A 4 23.88 24.70 7.02
C LYS A 4 23.48 25.22 5.65
N HIS A 5 24.45 25.41 4.75
CA HIS A 5 24.19 26.01 3.44
C HIS A 5 23.36 25.07 2.54
N ALA A 6 23.73 23.78 2.50
CA ALA A 6 22.95 22.78 1.80
C ALA A 6 21.53 22.62 2.38
N LEU A 7 21.36 22.76 3.69
CA LEU A 7 20.04 22.68 4.33
C LEU A 7 19.13 23.84 3.91
N GLU A 8 19.67 25.07 3.89
CA GLU A 8 18.94 26.27 3.44
C GLU A 8 18.46 26.13 2.00
N GLN A 9 19.30 25.56 1.12
CA GLN A 9 18.93 25.31 -0.28
C GLN A 9 17.84 24.24 -0.43
N TRP A 10 17.84 23.21 0.43
CA TRP A 10 16.77 22.21 0.45
C TRP A 10 15.45 22.81 0.96
N GLU A 11 15.50 23.68 1.97
CA GLU A 11 14.32 24.39 2.47
C GLU A 11 13.72 25.30 1.39
N HIS A 12 14.56 26.06 0.70
CA HIS A 12 14.14 26.93 -0.41
C HIS A 12 13.46 26.12 -1.53
N PHE A 13 14.08 25.03 -1.97
CA PHE A 13 13.52 24.15 -3.00
C PHE A 13 12.11 23.63 -2.62
N VAL A 14 11.92 23.21 -1.36
CA VAL A 14 10.63 22.70 -0.88
C VAL A 14 9.59 23.81 -0.74
N GLN A 15 9.99 25.03 -0.36
CA GLN A 15 9.11 26.18 -0.29
C GLN A 15 8.64 26.61 -1.68
N GLU A 16 9.53 26.63 -2.68
CA GLU A 16 9.18 26.93 -4.07
C GLU A 16 8.20 25.91 -4.66
N ALA A 17 8.40 24.61 -4.36
CA ALA A 17 7.51 23.55 -4.80
C ALA A 17 6.12 23.57 -4.10
N ASN A 18 6.01 24.17 -2.92
CA ASN A 18 4.77 24.24 -2.12
C ASN A 18 4.07 25.60 -2.20
N ARG A 19 4.12 26.27 -3.37
CA ARG A 19 3.69 27.67 -3.52
C ARG A 19 2.19 28.01 -3.30
N PRO A 20 1.18 27.14 -3.10
CA PRO A 20 -0.19 27.64 -2.97
C PRO A 20 -0.60 28.15 -1.58
N ASN A 21 0.26 28.19 -0.56
CA ASN A 21 -0.14 28.63 0.79
C ASN A 21 0.57 29.91 1.27
N ILE A 22 0.02 31.05 0.87
CA ILE A 22 0.51 32.41 1.21
C ILE A 22 0.31 32.75 2.71
N LEU A 23 -0.48 31.96 3.46
CA LEU A 23 -0.87 32.26 4.86
C LEU A 23 -0.22 31.34 5.92
N LYS A 24 0.75 30.49 5.57
CA LYS A 24 1.48 29.65 6.53
C LYS A 24 2.93 30.09 6.64
N GLU A 25 3.47 29.99 7.85
CA GLU A 25 4.90 30.16 8.10
C GLU A 25 5.74 29.31 7.12
N PRO A 26 6.89 29.83 6.66
CA PRO A 26 7.73 29.12 5.70
C PRO A 26 8.16 27.77 6.26
N TRP A 27 7.99 26.71 5.46
CA TRP A 27 8.32 25.35 5.88
C TRP A 27 9.82 25.24 6.19
N ARG A 28 10.16 24.61 7.33
CA ARG A 28 11.54 24.33 7.75
C ARG A 28 11.79 22.85 7.95
N ALA A 29 13.00 22.41 7.65
CA ALA A 29 13.40 21.03 7.79
C ALA A 29 13.60 20.67 9.26
N THR A 30 13.05 19.52 9.67
CA THR A 30 13.23 18.95 11.01
C THR A 30 14.09 17.68 10.94
N SER A 31 14.50 17.13 12.08
CA SER A 31 15.30 15.89 12.14
C SER A 31 14.63 14.68 11.50
N THR A 32 13.31 14.71 11.35
CA THR A 32 12.48 13.67 10.75
C THR A 32 12.16 13.93 9.27
N SER A 33 12.45 15.13 8.76
CA SER A 33 12.20 15.50 7.37
C SER A 33 13.10 14.71 6.41
N ARG A 34 12.50 14.15 5.36
CA ARG A 34 13.17 13.36 4.32
C ARG A 34 12.64 13.74 2.94
N LEU A 35 13.51 13.75 1.94
CA LEU A 35 13.15 13.81 0.52
C LEU A 35 13.32 12.43 -0.12
N CYS A 36 12.46 12.08 -1.06
CA CYS A 36 12.64 10.86 -1.85
C CYS A 36 13.77 11.02 -2.88
N SER A 37 14.20 9.90 -3.45
CA SER A 37 15.28 9.85 -4.44
C SER A 37 14.99 10.59 -5.74
N ASP A 38 13.72 10.79 -6.06
CA ASP A 38 13.30 11.25 -7.39
C ASP A 38 13.62 12.74 -7.62
N HIS A 39 13.84 13.48 -6.54
CA HIS A 39 14.25 14.89 -6.57
C HIS A 39 15.73 15.10 -6.93
N PHE A 40 16.51 14.02 -7.05
CA PHE A 40 17.94 14.04 -7.32
C PHE A 40 18.27 13.40 -8.68
N GLN A 41 19.43 13.73 -9.24
CA GLN A 41 19.94 13.04 -10.41
C GLN A 41 20.71 11.79 -10.03
N VAL A 42 20.78 10.81 -10.93
CA VAL A 42 21.52 9.55 -10.69
C VAL A 42 23.01 9.82 -10.45
N THR A 43 23.56 10.86 -11.06
CA THR A 43 24.95 11.33 -10.91
C THR A 43 25.26 11.94 -9.55
N ASP A 44 24.23 12.30 -8.78
CA ASP A 44 24.38 12.91 -7.46
C ASP A 44 24.61 11.87 -6.35
N TYR A 45 24.42 10.61 -6.69
CA TYR A 45 24.72 9.49 -5.81
C TYR A 45 26.20 9.12 -5.89
N ILE A 46 26.74 8.69 -4.77
CA ILE A 46 28.07 8.08 -4.67
C ILE A 46 27.97 6.70 -5.31
N THR A 47 28.75 6.48 -6.37
CA THR A 47 28.88 5.17 -7.00
C THR A 47 29.54 4.21 -6.01
N PRO A 48 28.87 3.11 -5.61
CA PRO A 48 29.46 2.20 -4.64
C PRO A 48 30.68 1.48 -5.25
N PRO A 49 31.76 1.26 -4.48
CA PRO A 49 32.94 0.52 -4.95
C PRO A 49 32.68 -0.99 -5.14
N SER A 50 31.48 -1.47 -4.81
CA SER A 50 31.07 -2.87 -4.91
C SER A 50 29.63 -2.97 -5.44
N VAL A 51 29.33 -4.05 -6.15
CA VAL A 51 28.01 -4.38 -6.71
C VAL A 51 26.90 -4.40 -5.65
N ASN A 52 27.26 -4.57 -4.37
CA ASN A 52 26.35 -4.59 -3.22
C ASN A 52 26.44 -3.34 -2.31
N GLY A 53 27.13 -2.28 -2.72
CA GLY A 53 27.29 -1.09 -1.88
C GLY A 53 26.03 -0.22 -1.82
N SER A 54 25.82 0.43 -0.67
CA SER A 54 24.70 1.36 -0.49
C SER A 54 24.89 2.62 -1.33
N CYS A 55 23.95 2.93 -2.23
CA CYS A 55 23.89 4.22 -2.90
C CYS A 55 23.57 5.32 -1.87
N ARG A 56 24.47 6.28 -1.70
CA ARG A 56 24.31 7.42 -0.78
C ARG A 56 24.41 8.71 -1.55
N LEU A 57 23.64 9.73 -1.17
CA LEU A 57 23.80 11.07 -1.75
C LEU A 57 25.17 11.65 -1.37
N LYS A 58 25.82 12.33 -2.31
CA LYS A 58 27.02 13.12 -2.01
C LYS A 58 26.68 14.24 -1.00
N LYS A 59 27.67 14.65 -0.22
CA LYS A 59 27.49 15.51 0.98
C LYS A 59 26.91 16.91 0.69
N TYR A 60 27.03 17.40 -0.55
CA TYR A 60 26.71 18.78 -0.96
C TYR A 60 25.73 18.84 -2.14
N VAL A 61 24.94 17.79 -2.33
CA VAL A 61 23.96 17.73 -3.42
C VAL A 61 22.68 18.45 -3.03
N ILE A 62 22.15 19.22 -3.96
CA ILE A 62 20.90 19.97 -3.85
C ILE A 62 19.86 19.32 -4.76
N PRO A 63 18.59 19.21 -4.34
CA PRO A 63 17.51 18.74 -5.22
C PRO A 63 17.39 19.64 -6.44
N SER A 64 17.32 19.04 -7.63
CA SER A 64 17.27 19.80 -8.89
C SER A 64 15.98 19.56 -9.68
N LYS A 65 15.24 18.48 -9.38
CA LYS A 65 14.01 18.13 -10.10
C LYS A 65 12.78 18.52 -9.31
N SER A 66 12.15 19.64 -9.67
CA SER A 66 10.79 19.97 -9.21
C SER A 66 9.78 19.10 -9.97
N HIS A 67 9.00 18.30 -9.25
CA HIS A 67 7.82 17.68 -9.85
C HIS A 67 6.66 18.69 -9.79
N ASP A 68 6.02 18.92 -10.92
CA ASP A 68 4.76 19.67 -10.96
C ASP A 68 3.75 18.97 -10.04
N THR A 69 3.32 19.66 -8.99
CA THR A 69 2.42 19.09 -7.96
C THR A 69 1.01 18.85 -8.49
N ALA A 70 0.71 19.25 -9.73
CA ALA A 70 -0.59 19.09 -10.38
C ALA A 70 -0.96 17.61 -10.66
N THR A 71 0.01 16.70 -10.71
CA THR A 71 -0.24 15.29 -11.09
C THR A 71 -0.35 14.34 -9.88
N MET A 72 -0.61 14.86 -8.67
CA MET A 72 -0.79 14.05 -7.45
C MET A 72 -2.17 13.37 -7.35
N LEU A 73 -2.78 13.02 -8.49
CA LEU A 73 -3.90 12.08 -8.51
C LEU A 73 -3.35 10.66 -8.73
N PHE A 74 -3.29 9.92 -7.62
CA PHE A 74 -3.24 8.46 -7.56
C PHE A 74 -2.13 7.80 -8.38
N THR A 75 -0.91 7.77 -7.86
CA THR A 75 0.00 6.65 -8.13
C THR A 75 0.62 6.21 -6.81
N ILE A 76 0.29 4.99 -6.38
CA ILE A 76 0.98 4.32 -5.26
C ILE A 76 2.33 3.87 -5.81
N PRO A 77 3.47 4.41 -5.38
CA PRO A 77 4.75 3.95 -5.88
C PRO A 77 5.04 2.57 -5.30
N ASN A 78 5.16 1.58 -6.19
CA ASN A 78 5.79 0.31 -5.85
C ASN A 78 7.23 0.62 -5.42
N LYS A 79 7.56 0.33 -4.15
CA LYS A 79 8.94 0.30 -3.66
C LYS A 79 9.69 -0.82 -4.36
N THR A 80 10.19 -0.59 -5.57
CA THR A 80 11.32 -1.34 -6.10
C THR A 80 12.59 -0.68 -5.58
N ARG A 81 13.33 -1.42 -4.74
CA ARG A 81 14.73 -1.09 -4.46
C ARG A 81 15.45 -1.00 -5.80
N CYS A 82 16.20 0.08 -6.02
CA CYS A 82 17.15 0.17 -7.12
C CYS A 82 18.10 -1.02 -7.04
N ARG A 83 17.96 -1.96 -7.96
CA ARG A 83 18.97 -2.98 -8.24
C ARG A 83 19.51 -2.59 -9.61
N LEU A 84 20.75 -2.10 -9.64
CA LEU A 84 21.45 -1.93 -10.91
C LEU A 84 21.59 -3.33 -11.51
N ASP A 85 20.95 -3.52 -12.66
CA ASP A 85 21.02 -4.74 -13.44
C ASP A 85 22.37 -4.77 -14.16
N LEU A 86 23.22 -5.75 -13.85
CA LEU A 86 24.42 -6.02 -14.61
C LEU A 86 24.45 -7.51 -14.92
N SER A 87 24.03 -7.83 -16.14
CA SER A 87 24.16 -9.17 -16.72
C SER A 87 25.64 -9.52 -16.87
N ASN A 88 26.07 -10.64 -16.27
CA ASN A 88 26.93 -11.59 -16.98
C ASN A 88 27.00 -12.95 -16.28
N LYS A 89 27.03 -13.99 -17.12
CA LYS A 89 27.00 -15.41 -16.76
C LYS A 89 28.40 -15.99 -16.47
N ARG A 90 28.37 -17.14 -15.77
CA ARG A 90 29.31 -18.30 -15.75
C ARG A 90 30.47 -18.28 -14.72
N PRO A 91 31.06 -19.45 -14.37
CA PRO A 91 30.44 -20.65 -13.76
C PRO A 91 31.27 -21.20 -12.56
N ILE A 92 30.70 -22.18 -11.86
CA ILE A 92 31.25 -22.89 -10.69
C ILE A 92 32.42 -23.81 -11.10
N PRO A 93 33.47 -23.94 -10.26
CA PRO A 93 34.26 -25.16 -10.18
C PRO A 93 33.97 -25.95 -8.90
N THR A 94 33.64 -27.22 -9.11
CA THR A 94 33.53 -28.34 -8.17
C THR A 94 34.90 -28.86 -7.75
N THR A 95 35.06 -29.22 -6.47
CA THR A 95 35.97 -30.28 -5.97
C THR A 95 35.51 -30.74 -4.57
N ASP A 96 34.80 -31.87 -4.54
CA ASP A 96 35.13 -33.14 -3.83
C ASP A 96 35.69 -33.07 -2.39
N LEU A 97 34.93 -33.61 -1.40
CA LEU A 97 35.13 -34.91 -0.70
C LEU A 97 36.15 -34.75 0.47
N GLU A 98 35.87 -35.03 1.75
CA GLU A 98 35.50 -36.32 2.35
C GLU A 98 35.05 -36.17 3.82
N ASN A 99 34.41 -37.24 4.29
CA ASN A 99 33.84 -37.55 5.61
C ASN A 99 34.74 -37.32 6.83
N LEU A 100 34.13 -36.86 7.94
CA LEU A 100 34.45 -37.36 9.29
C LEU A 100 33.15 -37.46 10.14
N SER A 101 33.11 -38.55 10.91
CA SER A 101 31.97 -39.17 11.63
C SER A 101 31.34 -38.32 12.76
N PRO A 102 30.11 -38.63 13.24
CA PRO A 102 29.35 -37.83 14.21
C PRO A 102 29.78 -38.05 15.68
N PRO A 103 29.77 -36.99 16.52
CA PRO A 103 29.67 -37.16 17.96
C PRO A 103 28.30 -36.74 18.50
N GLU A 104 27.96 -37.39 19.59
CA GLU A 104 26.70 -37.44 20.28
C GLU A 104 26.29 -36.12 20.94
N LYS A 105 24.96 -35.98 21.07
CA LYS A 105 24.16 -35.19 22.02
C LYS A 105 24.94 -34.26 22.97
N ILE A 106 24.70 -32.95 22.83
CA ILE A 106 24.27 -31.96 23.85
C ILE A 106 24.55 -30.56 23.25
N ALA A 107 23.55 -29.91 22.66
CA ALA A 107 23.47 -28.45 22.40
C ALA A 107 22.30 -28.12 21.45
N LYS A 108 21.05 -28.33 21.89
CA LYS A 108 19.85 -27.87 21.14
C LYS A 108 18.78 -27.36 22.09
N THR A 109 19.07 -26.31 22.85
CA THR A 109 18.04 -25.62 23.66
C THR A 109 18.08 -24.11 23.49
N ALA A 110 19.25 -23.49 23.29
CA ALA A 110 19.36 -22.03 23.12
C ALA A 110 18.71 -21.49 21.82
N SER A 111 18.94 -22.12 20.66
CA SER A 111 18.44 -21.58 19.38
C SER A 111 16.92 -21.65 19.21
N THR A 112 16.24 -22.49 19.99
CA THR A 112 14.79 -22.67 19.98
C THR A 112 14.07 -21.66 20.87
N GLU A 113 14.64 -21.33 22.02
CA GLU A 113 14.13 -20.30 22.95
C GLU A 113 14.24 -18.90 22.32
N GLU A 114 15.40 -18.55 21.74
CA GLU A 114 15.60 -17.24 21.09
C GLU A 114 14.64 -17.02 19.90
N LYS A 115 14.42 -18.06 19.09
CA LYS A 115 13.45 -18.01 17.97
C LYS A 115 12.01 -17.88 18.47
N ARG A 116 11.68 -18.50 19.60
CA ARG A 116 10.36 -18.41 20.24
C ARG A 116 10.12 -17.01 20.79
N ASP A 117 11.11 -16.40 21.43
CA ASP A 117 11.03 -15.03 21.95
C ASP A 117 10.96 -13.99 20.82
N GLU A 118 11.73 -14.18 19.75
CA GLU A 118 11.64 -13.34 18.55
C GLU A 118 10.25 -13.45 17.88
N LEU A 119 9.67 -14.65 17.83
CA LEU A 119 8.31 -14.84 17.32
C LEU A 119 7.27 -14.18 18.24
N GLN A 120 7.41 -14.34 19.55
CA GLN A 120 6.49 -13.77 20.54
C GLN A 120 6.51 -12.24 20.50
N THR A 121 7.69 -11.62 20.38
CA THR A 121 7.83 -10.16 20.23
C THR A 121 7.21 -9.67 18.92
N LYS A 122 7.43 -10.36 17.79
CA LYS A 122 6.77 -10.06 16.50
C LYS A 122 5.25 -10.15 16.60
N LEU A 123 4.71 -11.16 17.28
CA LEU A 123 3.26 -11.31 17.49
C LEU A 123 2.69 -10.19 18.36
N ARG A 124 3.35 -9.85 19.48
CA ARG A 124 2.96 -8.71 20.33
C ARG A 124 2.97 -7.39 19.56
N GLN A 125 3.98 -7.17 18.72
CA GLN A 125 4.03 -5.99 17.85
C GLN A 125 2.87 -5.97 16.85
N LYS A 126 2.55 -7.11 16.24
CA LYS A 126 1.43 -7.24 15.31
C LYS A 126 0.09 -6.94 15.99
N ILE A 127 -0.13 -7.48 17.19
CA ILE A 127 -1.35 -7.21 17.98
C ILE A 127 -1.46 -5.71 18.27
N ARG A 128 -0.39 -5.08 18.77
CA ARG A 128 -0.38 -3.63 19.04
C ARG A 128 -0.70 -2.81 17.79
N ASN A 129 -0.09 -3.13 16.66
CA ASN A 129 -0.33 -2.44 15.39
C ASN A 129 -1.79 -2.61 14.93
N LEU A 130 -2.34 -3.83 15.02
CA LEU A 130 -3.74 -4.10 14.64
C LEU A 130 -4.72 -3.36 15.55
N GLN A 131 -4.50 -3.36 16.86
CA GLN A 131 -5.32 -2.61 17.81
C GLN A 131 -5.27 -1.10 17.53
N GLN A 132 -4.08 -0.56 17.24
CA GLN A 132 -3.93 0.85 16.87
C GLN A 132 -4.65 1.20 15.58
N GLN A 133 -4.55 0.34 14.55
CA GLN A 133 -5.29 0.50 13.29
C GLN A 133 -6.79 0.48 13.53
N LEU A 134 -7.29 -0.46 14.32
CA LEU A 134 -8.69 -0.57 14.67
C LEU A 134 -9.17 0.68 15.42
N ARG A 135 -8.41 1.17 16.40
CA ARG A 135 -8.74 2.41 17.12
C ARG A 135 -8.82 3.62 16.18
N ARG A 136 -7.83 3.77 15.29
CA ARG A 136 -7.80 4.87 14.29
C ARG A 136 -8.98 4.78 13.33
N SER A 137 -9.32 3.57 12.87
CA SER A 137 -10.47 3.34 11.99
C SER A 137 -11.79 3.70 12.68
N LYS A 138 -11.98 3.26 13.94
CA LYS A 138 -13.16 3.61 14.74
C LYS A 138 -13.29 5.12 14.95
N GLN A 139 -12.17 5.80 15.24
CA GLN A 139 -12.19 7.25 15.39
C GLN A 139 -12.59 7.95 14.09
N LYS A 140 -12.08 7.49 12.94
CA LYS A 140 -12.46 8.08 11.64
C LYS A 140 -13.96 7.92 11.35
N VAL A 141 -14.52 6.74 11.63
CA VAL A 141 -15.98 6.50 11.50
C VAL A 141 -16.76 7.43 12.44
N LYS A 142 -16.32 7.54 13.70
CA LYS A 142 -16.93 8.46 14.67
C LYS A 142 -16.94 9.90 14.15
N THR A 143 -15.79 10.39 13.67
CA THR A 143 -15.65 11.74 13.12
C THR A 143 -16.51 11.95 11.87
N MET A 144 -16.67 10.94 11.01
CA MET A 144 -17.58 11.04 9.86
C MET A 144 -19.04 11.13 10.30
N ASN A 145 -19.46 10.32 11.26
CA ASN A 145 -20.82 10.37 11.80
C ASN A 145 -21.08 11.71 12.52
N GLU A 146 -20.10 12.21 13.27
CA GLU A 146 -20.14 13.55 13.89
C GLU A 146 -20.28 14.64 12.81
N ALA A 147 -19.56 14.54 11.69
CA ALA A 147 -19.67 15.50 10.59
C ALA A 147 -21.07 15.49 9.96
N ILE A 148 -21.66 14.32 9.70
CA ILE A 148 -23.03 14.21 9.19
C ILE A 148 -24.02 14.85 10.17
N LYS A 149 -23.86 14.58 11.47
CA LYS A 149 -24.70 15.17 12.51
C LYS A 149 -24.61 16.69 12.54
N VAL A 150 -23.41 17.26 12.42
CA VAL A 150 -23.22 18.73 12.37
C VAL A 150 -23.90 19.33 11.14
N LEU A 151 -23.87 18.64 9.99
CA LEU A 151 -24.56 19.11 8.78
C LEU A 151 -26.07 19.11 8.97
N GLU A 152 -26.62 18.10 9.64
CA GLU A 152 -28.04 17.99 9.97
C GLU A 152 -28.47 19.06 10.99
N GLU A 153 -27.71 19.24 12.07
CA GLU A 153 -27.95 20.29 13.08
C GLU A 153 -27.91 21.71 12.50
N ARG A 154 -27.10 21.93 11.44
CA ARG A 154 -27.02 23.20 10.72
C ARG A 154 -28.05 23.34 9.59
N SER A 155 -28.95 22.37 9.43
CA SER A 155 -29.94 22.34 8.34
C SER A 155 -29.34 22.46 6.94
N LEU A 156 -28.08 22.03 6.77
CA LEU A 156 -27.40 21.99 5.47
C LEU A 156 -27.77 20.73 4.67
N ILE A 157 -28.26 19.71 5.37
CA ILE A 157 -28.82 18.48 4.81
C ILE A 157 -30.13 18.15 5.52
N THR A 158 -31.04 17.50 4.81
CA THR A 158 -32.29 16.99 5.36
C THR A 158 -32.03 15.68 6.12
N SER A 159 -32.85 15.37 7.13
CA SER A 159 -32.72 14.10 7.88
C SER A 159 -32.73 12.85 6.97
N LYS A 160 -33.57 12.86 5.92
CA LYS A 160 -33.58 11.81 4.88
C LYS A 160 -32.25 11.68 4.12
N GLU A 161 -31.55 12.80 3.88
CA GLU A 161 -30.25 12.79 3.21
C GLU A 161 -29.16 12.29 4.15
N ALA A 162 -29.23 12.62 5.44
CA ALA A 162 -28.36 12.08 6.47
C ALA A 162 -28.51 10.56 6.61
N GLU A 163 -29.75 10.04 6.66
CA GLU A 163 -30.04 8.60 6.66
C GLU A 163 -29.53 7.92 5.38
N SER A 164 -29.71 8.55 4.21
CA SER A 164 -29.19 8.03 2.95
C SER A 164 -27.66 7.95 2.95
N LEU A 165 -26.97 8.96 3.48
CA LEU A 165 -25.51 8.95 3.61
C LEU A 165 -25.03 7.85 4.56
N GLN A 166 -25.67 7.69 5.72
CA GLN A 166 -25.32 6.64 6.68
C GLN A 166 -25.54 5.25 6.07
N SER A 167 -26.72 5.01 5.49
CA SER A 167 -27.07 3.71 4.88
C SER A 167 -26.22 3.35 3.66
N THR A 168 -25.72 4.34 2.90
CA THR A 168 -24.79 4.10 1.77
C THR A 168 -23.46 3.49 2.24
N PHE A 169 -23.08 3.68 3.51
CA PHE A 169 -21.87 3.06 4.06
C PHE A 169 -22.15 1.81 4.90
N GLU A 170 -23.42 1.45 5.07
CA GLU A 170 -23.83 0.27 5.83
C GLU A 170 -23.95 -0.98 4.93
N ASN A 171 -23.12 -1.98 5.26
CA ASN A 171 -23.15 -3.39 4.84
C ASN A 171 -23.10 -3.74 3.34
N LYS A 172 -23.92 -3.15 2.46
CA LYS A 172 -24.01 -3.56 1.04
C LYS A 172 -22.76 -3.19 0.25
N HIS A 173 -22.26 -1.97 0.44
CA HIS A 173 -21.02 -1.51 -0.22
C HIS A 173 -19.76 -2.12 0.40
N LEU A 174 -19.84 -2.64 1.63
CA LEU A 174 -18.72 -3.32 2.27
C LEU A 174 -18.30 -4.58 1.51
N GLN A 175 -19.23 -5.30 0.88
CA GLN A 175 -18.89 -6.48 0.08
C GLN A 175 -18.03 -6.09 -1.14
N PHE A 176 -18.36 -4.98 -1.80
CA PHE A 176 -17.55 -4.42 -2.89
C PHE A 176 -16.18 -3.94 -2.39
N LEU A 177 -16.14 -3.31 -1.22
CA LEU A 177 -14.88 -2.88 -0.61
C LEU A 177 -13.99 -4.06 -0.21
N TYR A 178 -14.57 -5.10 0.37
CA TYR A 178 -13.87 -6.31 0.77
C TYR A 178 -13.34 -7.08 -0.44
N ASN A 179 -14.04 -7.01 -1.57
CA ASN A 179 -13.63 -7.62 -2.83
C ASN A 179 -12.29 -7.07 -3.36
N PHE A 180 -11.88 -5.85 -2.99
CA PHE A 180 -10.55 -5.32 -3.36
C PHE A 180 -9.38 -6.17 -2.84
N LYS A 181 -9.60 -7.07 -1.86
CA LYS A 181 -8.58 -8.06 -1.46
C LYS A 181 -8.12 -8.93 -2.64
N ASN A 182 -9.00 -9.17 -3.63
CA ASN A 182 -8.70 -9.96 -4.82
C ASN A 182 -7.70 -9.28 -5.78
N LEU A 183 -7.40 -7.99 -5.61
CA LEU A 183 -6.31 -7.34 -6.33
C LEU A 183 -4.93 -7.90 -5.97
N LYS A 184 -4.76 -8.37 -4.72
CA LYS A 184 -3.51 -8.97 -4.23
C LYS A 184 -3.39 -10.46 -4.56
N ALA A 185 -4.48 -11.09 -4.97
CA ALA A 185 -4.53 -12.50 -5.31
C ALA A 185 -4.21 -12.73 -6.79
N SER A 186 -3.57 -13.86 -7.09
CA SER A 186 -3.38 -14.31 -8.48
C SER A 186 -4.72 -14.50 -9.17
N PRO A 187 -4.82 -14.36 -10.51
CA PRO A 187 -6.09 -14.48 -11.23
C PRO A 187 -6.88 -15.77 -10.95
N SER A 188 -6.18 -16.89 -10.73
CA SER A 188 -6.77 -18.19 -10.38
C SER A 188 -7.19 -18.31 -8.91
N GLY A 189 -6.56 -17.54 -8.01
CA GLY A 189 -6.84 -17.58 -6.57
C GLY A 189 -7.94 -16.63 -6.10
N ARG A 190 -8.60 -15.89 -6.99
CA ARG A 190 -9.64 -14.91 -6.63
C ARG A 190 -10.91 -15.62 -6.17
N ARG A 191 -11.43 -15.19 -5.01
CA ARG A 191 -12.68 -15.71 -4.44
C ARG A 191 -13.68 -14.58 -4.30
N TYR A 192 -14.85 -14.75 -4.90
CA TYR A 192 -15.94 -13.77 -4.88
C TYR A 192 -17.05 -14.26 -3.96
N SER A 193 -17.65 -13.35 -3.20
CA SER A 193 -18.87 -13.64 -2.45
C SER A 193 -20.06 -13.80 -3.41
N ASP A 194 -21.16 -14.37 -2.94
CA ASP A 194 -22.31 -14.65 -3.79
C ASP A 194 -22.97 -13.35 -4.27
N GLU A 195 -22.98 -12.30 -3.45
CA GLU A 195 -23.51 -10.97 -3.83
C GLU A 195 -22.69 -10.35 -4.99
N ILE A 196 -21.37 -10.54 -4.98
CA ILE A 196 -20.50 -10.06 -6.07
C ILE A 196 -20.72 -10.88 -7.34
N LYS A 197 -20.96 -12.19 -7.23
CA LYS A 197 -21.26 -13.03 -8.39
C LYS A 197 -22.61 -12.65 -8.99
N GLU A 198 -23.62 -12.46 -8.16
CA GLU A 198 -24.95 -12.02 -8.59
C GLU A 198 -24.89 -10.66 -9.27
N PHE A 199 -24.26 -9.66 -8.63
CA PHE A 199 -24.02 -8.36 -9.24
C PHE A 199 -23.29 -8.46 -10.58
N ALA A 200 -22.25 -9.31 -10.66
CA ALA A 200 -21.49 -9.49 -11.88
C ALA A 200 -22.32 -10.09 -13.02
N VAL A 201 -23.16 -11.09 -12.73
CA VAL A 201 -24.07 -11.71 -13.70
C VAL A 201 -25.11 -10.69 -14.16
N THR A 202 -25.75 -10.00 -13.22
CA THR A 202 -26.77 -8.98 -13.50
C THR A 202 -26.20 -7.84 -14.35
N LEU A 203 -25.04 -7.29 -13.97
CA LEU A 203 -24.41 -6.21 -14.73
C LEU A 203 -24.01 -6.64 -16.14
N TYR A 204 -23.50 -7.87 -16.29
CA TYR A 204 -23.14 -8.43 -17.60
C TYR A 204 -24.37 -8.67 -18.47
N PHE A 205 -25.48 -9.13 -17.88
CA PHE A 205 -26.76 -9.31 -18.57
C PHE A 205 -27.30 -7.99 -19.13
N TYR A 206 -27.31 -6.92 -18.33
CA TYR A 206 -27.78 -5.61 -18.79
C TYR A 206 -26.85 -4.93 -19.79
N SER A 207 -25.53 -5.02 -19.59
CA SER A 207 -24.56 -4.42 -20.51
C SER A 207 -23.16 -5.02 -20.36
N PRO A 208 -22.74 -5.87 -21.31
CA PRO A 208 -21.37 -6.39 -21.35
C PRO A 208 -20.30 -5.28 -21.43
N LYS A 209 -20.65 -4.14 -22.07
CA LYS A 209 -19.78 -2.96 -22.14
C LYS A 209 -19.61 -2.31 -20.76
N ALA A 210 -20.70 -2.10 -20.03
CA ALA A 210 -20.64 -1.57 -18.67
C ALA A 210 -19.87 -2.52 -17.74
N TYR A 211 -20.09 -3.82 -17.85
CA TYR A 211 -19.34 -4.82 -17.10
C TYR A 211 -17.83 -4.73 -17.35
N LYS A 212 -17.42 -4.62 -18.62
CA LYS A 212 -15.99 -4.46 -19.00
C LYS A 212 -15.39 -3.21 -18.36
N TYR A 213 -16.12 -2.10 -18.36
CA TYR A 213 -15.70 -0.87 -17.72
C TYR A 213 -15.55 -1.02 -16.20
N VAL A 214 -16.59 -1.49 -15.50
CA VAL A 214 -16.54 -1.66 -14.04
C VAL A 214 -15.44 -2.64 -13.62
N ARG A 215 -15.22 -3.71 -14.39
CA ARG A 215 -14.14 -4.69 -14.14
C ARG A 215 -12.73 -4.09 -14.24
N SER A 216 -12.56 -2.97 -14.95
CA SER A 216 -11.28 -2.26 -15.00
C SER A 216 -10.97 -1.51 -13.68
N ILE A 217 -12.00 -1.20 -12.90
CA ILE A 217 -11.91 -0.44 -11.65
C ILE A 217 -11.95 -1.36 -10.43
N ILE A 218 -12.87 -2.33 -10.44
CA ILE A 218 -13.16 -3.22 -9.32
C ILE A 218 -12.87 -4.67 -9.75
N PRO A 219 -12.22 -5.50 -8.91
CA PRO A 219 -11.98 -6.89 -9.24
C PRO A 219 -13.30 -7.66 -9.36
N LEU A 220 -13.77 -7.92 -10.57
CA LEU A 220 -14.94 -8.75 -10.84
C LEU A 220 -14.52 -10.10 -11.44
N PRO A 221 -15.42 -11.12 -11.42
CA PRO A 221 -15.23 -12.38 -12.13
C PRO A 221 -14.75 -12.22 -13.58
N ASN A 222 -14.26 -13.30 -14.19
CA ASN A 222 -13.97 -13.25 -15.63
C ASN A 222 -15.30 -13.39 -16.40
N GLN A 223 -15.46 -12.64 -17.49
CA GLN A 223 -16.61 -12.75 -18.40
C GLN A 223 -16.83 -14.18 -18.89
N SER A 224 -15.76 -14.96 -19.10
CA SER A 224 -15.90 -16.37 -19.49
C SER A 224 -16.63 -17.20 -18.43
N LEU A 225 -16.46 -16.91 -17.14
CA LEU A 225 -17.18 -17.61 -16.07
C LEU A 225 -18.69 -17.30 -16.09
N ILE A 226 -19.05 -16.08 -16.48
CA ILE A 226 -20.44 -15.66 -16.65
C ILE A 226 -21.03 -16.33 -17.88
N ARG A 227 -20.35 -16.26 -19.03
CA ARG A 227 -20.81 -16.87 -20.29
C ARG A 227 -20.99 -18.39 -20.19
N ASN A 228 -20.09 -19.06 -19.48
CA ASN A 228 -20.13 -20.52 -19.33
C ASN A 228 -21.07 -20.96 -18.20
N GLY A 229 -21.81 -20.04 -17.55
CA GLY A 229 -22.72 -20.37 -16.45
C GLY A 229 -22.04 -20.96 -15.20
N GLN A 230 -20.72 -20.81 -15.07
CA GLN A 230 -19.93 -21.41 -13.99
C GLN A 230 -20.01 -20.64 -12.67
N LEU A 231 -20.53 -19.41 -12.70
CA LEU A 231 -20.87 -18.69 -11.48
C LEU A 231 -22.13 -19.32 -10.87
N ARG A 232 -21.93 -20.24 -9.93
CA ARG A 232 -23.01 -20.77 -9.09
C ARG A 232 -23.60 -19.61 -8.28
N LEU A 233 -24.83 -19.23 -8.62
CA LEU A 233 -25.66 -18.35 -7.82
C LEU A 233 -26.48 -19.24 -6.89
N ASN A 234 -26.32 -19.04 -5.59
CA ASN A 234 -27.19 -19.67 -4.61
C ASN A 234 -28.50 -18.88 -4.64
N VAL A 235 -29.48 -19.35 -5.42
CA VAL A 235 -30.83 -18.81 -5.37
C VAL A 235 -31.44 -19.30 -4.06
N THR A 236 -31.24 -18.54 -3.00
CA THR A 236 -31.96 -18.76 -1.75
C THR A 236 -33.42 -18.39 -2.05
N GLN A 237 -34.27 -19.41 -2.21
CA GLN A 237 -35.72 -19.20 -2.29
C GLN A 237 -36.15 -18.55 -0.97
N ALA A 238 -36.57 -17.29 -1.04
CA ALA A 238 -37.28 -16.64 0.05
C ALA A 238 -38.72 -17.17 0.01
N SER A 239 -39.03 -18.07 0.94
CA SER A 239 -40.39 -18.52 1.26
C SER A 239 -41.09 -17.54 2.19
#